data_AF-A0A1H9Z7M8-F1
#
_entry.id   AF-A0A1H9Z7M8-F1
#
_cell.length_a   1.000
_cell.length_b   1.000
_cell.length_c   1.000
_cell.angle_alpha   90.00
_cell.angle_beta   90.00
_cell.angle_gamma   90.00
#
_symmetry.space_group_name_H-M   'P 1'
#
loop_
_entity.id
_entity.type
_entity.pdbx_description
1 polymer ?
#
loop_
_entity_poly.entity_id
_entity_poly.type
_entity_poly.pdbx_seq_one_letter_code
_entity_poly.pdbx_strand_id
1 'polypeptide(L)'
;MGREFSDKDKEIFNKLAPENGGTHMSEMGHPYPFILRPISHKIAEDSDDFRERLERLDAEELEYLARLAMEGKEDIRSLDPEDIDSFFELLGEKVSEERVKELRIHLGIL
;
A
#
# COMPACT_ATOMS: atom_id res chain seq x y z
N MET A 1 4.94 15.61 -11.20
CA MET A 1 5.20 16.08 -9.83
C MET A 1 4.59 15.04 -8.90
N GLY A 2 5.38 14.43 -8.00
CA GLY A 2 4.90 13.38 -7.11
C GLY A 2 3.97 13.94 -6.02
N ARG A 3 3.09 13.10 -5.47
CA ARG A 3 2.29 13.44 -4.30
C ARG A 3 3.22 13.73 -3.13
N GLU A 4 2.91 14.77 -2.35
CA GLU A 4 3.57 14.99 -1.07
C GLU A 4 2.91 14.09 -0.01
N PHE A 5 3.71 13.28 0.69
CA PHE A 5 3.21 12.40 1.73
C PHE A 5 2.78 13.22 2.96
N SER A 6 1.55 13.00 3.41
CA SER A 6 1.07 13.44 4.72
C SER A 6 1.81 12.70 5.83
N ASP A 7 1.67 13.16 7.07
CA ASP A 7 2.34 12.50 8.19
C ASP A 7 1.83 11.07 8.41
N LYS A 8 0.57 10.78 8.11
CA LYS A 8 0.03 9.41 8.15
C LYS A 8 0.60 8.54 7.02
N ASP A 9 0.80 9.10 5.83
CA ASP A 9 1.49 8.38 4.74
C ASP A 9 2.91 7.96 5.15
N LYS A 10 3.65 8.89 5.77
CA LYS A 10 5.02 8.66 6.25
C LYS A 10 5.06 7.61 7.36
N GLU A 11 4.12 7.67 8.32
CA GLU A 11 4.00 6.70 9.40
C GLU A 11 3.79 5.29 8.84
N ILE A 12 2.81 5.11 7.95
CA ILE A 12 2.52 3.82 7.32
C ILE A 12 3.73 3.34 6.53
N PHE A 13 4.34 4.19 5.69
CA PHE A 13 5.52 3.81 4.92
C PHE A 13 6.66 3.32 5.82
N ASN A 14 6.91 4.01 6.94
CA ASN A 14 7.97 3.62 7.87
C ASN A 14 7.67 2.33 8.65
N LYS A 15 6.40 1.98 8.86
CA LYS A 15 6.03 0.65 9.38
C LYS A 15 6.31 -0.45 8.36
N LEU A 16 5.99 -0.18 7.09
CA LEU A 16 6.18 -1.13 5.99
C LEU A 16 7.67 -1.33 5.63
N ALA A 17 8.48 -0.25 5.71
CA ALA A 17 9.90 -0.24 5.35
C ALA A 17 10.77 0.50 6.39
N PRO A 18 10.88 -0.02 7.63
CA PRO A 18 11.67 0.61 8.70
C PRO A 18 13.16 0.76 8.33
N GLU A 19 13.70 -0.12 7.49
CA GLU A 19 15.06 -0.09 6.97
C GLU A 19 15.36 1.16 6.13
N ASN A 20 14.32 1.83 5.60
CA ASN A 20 14.46 3.05 4.83
C ASN A 20 14.68 4.29 5.72
N GLY A 21 14.70 4.15 7.05
CA GLY A 21 15.14 5.19 7.98
C GLY A 21 14.37 6.51 7.90
N GLY A 22 13.09 6.48 7.48
CA GLY A 22 12.29 7.68 7.32
C GLY A 22 12.38 8.37 5.95
N THR A 23 13.15 7.83 4.99
CA THR A 23 13.17 8.37 3.63
C THR A 23 12.02 7.80 2.78
N HIS A 24 11.30 8.71 2.14
CA HIS A 24 10.21 8.41 1.19
C HIS A 24 10.60 8.84 -0.22
N MET A 25 11.91 8.94 -0.46
CA MET A 25 12.50 9.36 -1.71
C MET A 25 12.96 8.15 -2.51
N SER A 26 12.74 8.20 -3.81
CA SER A 26 13.40 7.31 -4.76
C SER A 26 14.91 7.58 -4.81
N GLU A 27 15.66 6.60 -5.32
CA GLU A 27 17.12 6.72 -5.55
C GLU A 27 17.49 7.92 -6.43
N MET A 28 16.57 8.37 -7.29
CA MET A 28 16.74 9.53 -8.17
C MET A 28 16.42 10.86 -7.47
N GLY A 29 16.16 10.87 -6.16
CA GLY A 29 15.94 12.08 -5.37
C GLY A 29 14.55 12.72 -5.54
N HIS A 30 13.57 11.97 -6.05
CA HIS A 30 12.17 12.41 -6.11
C HIS A 30 11.29 11.64 -5.11
N PRO A 31 10.28 12.27 -4.50
CA PRO A 31 9.38 11.58 -3.58
C PRO A 31 8.59 10.50 -4.31
N TYR A 32 8.33 9.39 -3.64
CA TYR A 32 7.44 8.37 -4.18
C TYR A 32 6.02 8.93 -4.35
N PRO A 33 5.34 8.62 -5.47
CA PRO A 33 3.97 9.08 -5.69
C PRO A 33 2.93 8.29 -4.86
N PHE A 34 3.29 7.08 -4.44
CA PHE A 34 2.43 6.05 -3.87
C PHE A 34 3.16 5.32 -2.74
N ILE A 35 2.45 4.81 -1.74
CA ILE A 35 3.04 4.07 -0.62
C ILE A 35 3.35 2.65 -1.06
N LEU A 36 2.37 1.92 -1.59
CA LEU A 36 2.51 0.48 -1.78
C LEU A 36 3.38 0.10 -2.97
N ARG A 37 3.40 0.92 -4.03
CA ARG A 37 4.21 0.63 -5.22
C ARG A 37 5.71 0.45 -4.96
N PRO A 38 6.40 1.35 -4.24
CA PRO A 38 7.80 1.10 -3.87
C PRO A 38 7.95 -0.05 -2.88
N ILE A 39 6.94 -0.36 -2.04
CA ILE A 39 6.98 -1.52 -1.16
C ILE A 39 7.00 -2.79 -2.00
N SER A 40 6.01 -2.98 -2.87
CA SER A 40 5.88 -4.12 -3.80
C SER A 40 7.10 -4.26 -4.72
N HIS A 41 7.49 -3.21 -5.45
CA HIS A 41 8.43 -3.37 -6.57
C HIS A 41 9.92 -3.23 -6.22
N LYS A 42 10.25 -2.73 -5.04
CA LYS A 42 11.63 -2.33 -4.72
C LYS A 42 12.12 -2.78 -3.35
N ILE A 43 11.21 -2.95 -2.41
CA ILE A 43 11.57 -3.14 -1.00
C ILE A 43 11.24 -4.56 -0.56
N ALA A 44 10.05 -5.07 -0.93
CA ALA A 44 9.70 -6.46 -0.73
C ALA A 44 10.58 -7.36 -1.60
N GLU A 45 11.05 -8.47 -1.02
CA GLU A 45 11.85 -9.47 -1.76
C GLU A 45 10.96 -10.36 -2.65
N ASP A 46 9.75 -10.67 -2.16
CA ASP A 46 8.71 -11.44 -2.82
C ASP A 46 7.32 -11.11 -2.22
N SER A 47 6.29 -11.82 -2.68
CA SER A 47 4.90 -11.61 -2.26
C SER A 47 4.64 -12.00 -0.79
N ASP A 48 5.39 -12.97 -0.27
CA ASP A 48 5.34 -13.34 1.15
C ASP A 48 5.91 -12.21 2.02
N ASP A 49 7.06 -11.63 1.67
CA ASP A 49 7.62 -10.46 2.38
C ASP A 49 6.69 -9.23 2.25
N PHE A 50 6.08 -9.01 1.09
CA PHE A 50 5.08 -7.95 0.94
C PHE A 50 3.91 -8.13 1.90
N ARG A 51 3.37 -9.35 2.01
CA ARG A 51 2.29 -9.68 2.96
C ARG A 51 2.74 -9.46 4.41
N GLU A 52 3.91 -9.98 4.80
CA GLU A 52 4.44 -9.81 6.17
C GLU A 52 4.61 -8.32 6.54
N ARG A 53 4.98 -7.47 5.58
CA ARG A 53 5.04 -6.02 5.77
C ARG A 53 3.66 -5.43 5.98
N LEU A 54 2.68 -5.77 5.14
CA LEU A 54 1.29 -5.32 5.32
C LEU A 54 0.68 -5.80 6.65
N GLU A 55 1.10 -6.95 7.17
CA GLU A 55 0.63 -7.45 8.46
C GLU A 55 0.98 -6.53 9.64
N ARG A 56 2.01 -5.68 9.50
CA ARG A 56 2.40 -4.67 10.51
C ARG A 56 1.38 -3.54 10.67
N LEU A 57 0.47 -3.40 9.70
CA LEU A 57 -0.59 -2.39 9.74
C LEU A 57 -1.80 -2.91 10.51
N ASP A 58 -2.40 -2.02 11.29
CA ASP A 58 -3.70 -2.29 11.90
C ASP A 58 -4.86 -2.10 10.89
N ALA A 59 -6.08 -2.37 11.34
CA ALA A 59 -7.27 -2.24 10.51
C ALA A 59 -7.52 -0.79 10.02
N GLU A 60 -7.24 0.21 10.85
CA GLU A 60 -7.44 1.63 10.48
C GLU A 60 -6.44 2.08 9.42
N GLU A 61 -5.22 1.54 9.47
CA GLU A 61 -4.15 1.81 8.50
C GLU A 61 -4.39 1.12 7.16
N LEU A 62 -4.87 -0.12 7.16
CA LEU A 62 -5.30 -0.79 5.92
C LEU A 62 -6.51 -0.09 5.29
N GLU A 63 -7.48 0.31 6.11
CA GLU A 63 -8.62 1.12 5.67
C GLU A 63 -8.16 2.47 5.10
N TYR A 64 -7.13 3.09 5.69
CA TYR A 64 -6.53 4.31 5.15
C TYR A 64 -5.96 4.10 3.74
N LEU A 65 -5.22 3.01 3.50
CA LEU A 65 -4.71 2.67 2.18
C LEU A 65 -5.83 2.43 1.17
N ALA A 66 -6.89 1.72 1.58
CA ALA A 66 -8.07 1.51 0.74
C ALA A 66 -8.74 2.85 0.35
N ARG A 67 -8.88 3.79 1.28
CA ARG A 67 -9.40 5.13 0.98
C ARG A 67 -8.50 5.93 0.05
N LEU A 68 -7.18 5.86 0.22
CA LEU A 68 -6.27 6.50 -0.74
C LEU A 68 -6.45 5.94 -2.14
N ALA A 69 -6.66 4.63 -2.28
CA ALA A 69 -6.93 4.01 -3.57
C ALA A 69 -8.25 4.50 -4.18
N MET A 70 -9.31 4.64 -3.37
CA MET A 70 -10.59 5.25 -3.80
C MET A 70 -10.44 6.70 -4.27
N GLU A 71 -9.50 7.45 -3.68
CA GLU A 71 -9.20 8.83 -4.03
C GLU A 71 -8.20 8.94 -5.21
N GLY A 72 -7.72 7.82 -5.76
CA GLY A 72 -6.68 7.79 -6.78
C GLY A 72 -5.31 8.25 -6.30
N LYS A 73 -5.07 8.25 -4.98
CA LYS A 73 -3.83 8.64 -4.31
C LYS A 73 -2.94 7.46 -3.92
N GLU A 74 -3.44 6.25 -4.10
CA GLU A 74 -2.69 4.98 -4.04
C GLU A 74 -3.05 4.17 -5.30
N ASP A 75 -2.11 3.39 -5.83
CA ASP A 75 -2.29 2.66 -7.08
C ASP A 75 -2.08 1.17 -6.90
N ILE A 76 -3.14 0.50 -6.45
CA ILE A 76 -3.17 -0.96 -6.23
C ILE A 76 -3.00 -1.72 -7.55
N ARG A 77 -3.49 -1.19 -8.68
CA ARG A 77 -3.52 -1.91 -9.96
C ARG A 77 -2.15 -2.07 -10.60
N SER A 78 -1.17 -1.30 -10.15
CA SER A 78 0.20 -1.37 -10.67
C SER A 78 1.16 -2.15 -9.78
N LEU A 79 0.66 -2.77 -8.70
CA LEU A 79 1.43 -3.73 -7.90
C LEU A 79 1.58 -5.06 -8.64
N ASP A 80 2.49 -5.91 -8.18
CA ASP A 80 2.60 -7.27 -8.69
C ASP A 80 1.31 -8.08 -8.40
N PRO A 81 0.88 -8.99 -9.29
CA PRO A 81 -0.42 -9.66 -9.14
C PRO A 81 -0.64 -10.37 -7.79
N GLU A 82 0.39 -11.03 -7.29
CA GLU A 82 0.36 -11.73 -5.98
C GLU A 82 0.26 -10.75 -4.80
N ASP A 83 0.82 -9.54 -4.95
CA ASP A 83 0.74 -8.47 -3.96
C ASP A 83 -0.65 -7.83 -3.94
N ILE A 84 -1.30 -7.73 -5.10
CA ILE A 84 -2.71 -7.29 -5.21
C ILE A 84 -3.61 -8.23 -4.41
N ASP A 85 -3.43 -9.55 -4.58
CA ASP A 85 -4.21 -10.54 -3.86
C ASP A 85 -3.92 -10.48 -2.35
N SER A 86 -2.65 -10.41 -1.95
CA SER A 86 -2.25 -10.25 -0.54
C SER A 86 -2.86 -9.01 0.12
N PHE A 87 -2.90 -7.87 -0.59
CA PHE A 87 -3.54 -6.66 -0.09
C PHE A 87 -5.05 -6.86 0.13
N PHE A 88 -5.76 -7.46 -0.83
CA PHE A 88 -7.20 -7.67 -0.70
C PHE A 88 -7.57 -8.71 0.36
N GLU A 89 -6.78 -9.77 0.50
CA GLU A 89 -6.98 -10.76 1.58
C GLU A 89 -6.84 -10.11 2.95
N LEU A 90 -5.75 -9.38 3.20
CA LEU A 90 -5.55 -8.69 4.47
C LEU A 90 -6.60 -7.61 4.74
N LEU A 91 -7.05 -6.90 3.70
CA LEU A 91 -8.15 -5.94 3.82
C LEU A 91 -9.46 -6.63 4.21
N GLY A 92 -9.75 -7.81 3.65
CA GLY A 92 -10.91 -8.62 4.02
C GLY A 92 -10.85 -9.13 5.46
N GLU A 93 -9.69 -9.67 5.85
CA GLU A 93 -9.43 -10.24 7.17
C GLU A 93 -9.49 -9.19 8.28
N LYS A 94 -8.86 -8.02 8.09
CA LYS A 94 -8.72 -7.00 9.13
C LYS A 94 -9.77 -5.90 9.09
N VAL A 95 -10.35 -5.60 7.94
CA VAL A 95 -11.33 -4.52 7.78
C VAL A 95 -12.72 -5.08 7.49
N SER A 96 -12.96 -5.60 6.29
CA SER A 96 -14.19 -6.32 5.93
C SER A 96 -14.19 -6.78 4.47
N GLU A 97 -14.92 -7.86 4.19
CA GLU A 97 -15.26 -8.30 2.84
C GLU A 97 -16.06 -7.26 2.03
N GLU A 98 -16.89 -6.46 2.72
CA GLU A 98 -17.65 -5.38 2.07
C GLU A 98 -16.71 -4.31 1.49
N ARG A 99 -15.69 -3.92 2.24
CA ARG A 99 -14.67 -2.97 1.77
C ARG A 99 -13.88 -3.52 0.58
N VAL A 100 -13.48 -4.79 0.63
CA VAL A 100 -12.79 -5.47 -0.49
C VAL A 100 -13.64 -5.36 -1.76
N LYS A 101 -14.92 -5.72 -1.66
CA LYS A 101 -15.86 -5.66 -2.79
C LYS A 101 -16.02 -4.24 -3.34
N GLU A 102 -16.20 -3.26 -2.46
CA GLU A 102 -16.33 -1.85 -2.86
C GLU A 102 -15.10 -1.40 -3.66
N LEU A 103 -13.90 -1.71 -3.15
CA LEU A 103 -12.64 -1.28 -3.77
C LEU A 103 -12.37 -2.01 -5.08
N ARG A 104 -12.63 -3.32 -5.16
CA ARG A 104 -12.53 -4.10 -6.40
C ARG A 104 -13.42 -3.51 -7.50
N ILE A 105 -14.67 -3.18 -7.18
CA ILE A 105 -15.60 -2.51 -8.11
C ILE A 105 -15.05 -1.16 -8.56
N HIS A 106 -14.58 -0.34 -7.61
CA HIS A 106 -14.03 0.98 -7.91
C HIS A 106 -12.81 0.91 -8.86
N LEU A 107 -11.92 -0.05 -8.62
CA LEU A 107 -10.69 -0.23 -9.40
C LEU A 107 -10.92 -0.98 -10.72
N GLY A 108 -12.09 -1.59 -10.92
CA GLY A 108 -12.39 -2.43 -12.07
C GLY A 108 -11.66 -3.77 -12.07
N ILE A 109 -11.32 -4.30 -10.88
CA ILE A 109 -10.70 -5.60 -10.68
C ILE A 109 -11.83 -6.59 -10.37
N LEU A 110 -12.17 -7.46 -11.33
CA LEU A 110 -13.27 -8.42 -11.22
C LEU A 110 -12.78 -9.79 -10.75
#